data_AF-A0A9E2U9T0-F1
#
_entry.id   AF-A0A9E2U9T0-F1
#
_cell.length_a   1.000
_cell.length_b   1.000
_cell.length_c   1.000
_cell.angle_alpha   90.00
_cell.angle_beta   90.00
_cell.angle_gamma   90.00
#
_symmetry.space_group_name_H-M   'P 1'
#
loop_
_entity.id
_entity.type
_entity.pdbx_description
1 polymer ?
#
loop_
_entity_poly.entity_id
_entity_poly.type
_entity_poly.pdbx_seq_one_letter_code
_entity_poly.pdbx_strand_id
1 'polypeptide(L)' 'LLDPADRLAARLARDGESEPVRIEETDTTFAIGWKGRYRIEGPAFVYTDNDSGRVTTILGYPTDQLAQIG' A
#
# COMPACT_ATOMS: atom_id res chain seq x y z
N LEU A 1 -3.04 3.23 2.17
CA LEU A 1 -2.13 4.38 1.98
C LEU A 1 -0.98 3.93 1.09
N LEU A 2 -0.50 4.80 0.21
CA LEU A 2 0.57 4.51 -0.75
C LEU A 2 1.67 5.56 -0.62
N ASP A 3 2.91 5.12 -0.78
CA ASP A 3 4.07 5.96 -1.02
C ASP A 3 4.52 5.75 -2.48
N PRO A 4 4.24 6.71 -3.38
CA PRO A 4 4.63 6.59 -4.78
C PRO A 4 6.14 6.57 -5.03
N ALA A 5 6.92 7.26 -4.20
CA ALA A 5 8.36 7.41 -4.40
C ALA A 5 9.09 6.07 -4.14
N ASP A 6 8.78 5.43 -3.01
CA ASP A 6 9.44 4.18 -2.59
C ASP A 6 8.65 2.91 -2.96
N ARG A 7 7.46 3.10 -3.56
CA ARG A 7 6.49 2.05 -3.91
C ARG A 7 6.06 1.22 -2.71
N LEU A 8 5.82 1.90 -1.59
CA LEU A 8 5.39 1.30 -0.32
C LEU A 8 3.88 1.40 -0.15
N ALA A 9 3.31 0.45 0.59
CA ALA A 9 1.88 0.41 0.85
C ALA A 9 1.59 0.00 2.29
N ALA A 10 0.61 0.68 2.89
CA ALA A 10 -0.04 0.27 4.11
C ALA A 10 -1.48 -0.09 3.78
N ARG A 11 -1.81 -1.38 3.92
CA ARG A 11 -3.17 -1.89 3.70
C ARG A 11 -4.06 -1.41 4.86
N LEU A 12 -5.18 -0.77 4.51
CA LEU A 12 -6.12 -0.20 5.48
C LEU A 12 -7.20 -1.20 5.91
N ALA A 13 -7.50 -2.17 5.06
CA ALA A 13 -8.51 -3.18 5.31
C ALA A 13 -8.21 -4.45 4.51
N ARG A 14 -8.67 -5.59 5.01
CA ARG A 14 -8.62 -6.90 4.37
C ARG A 14 -9.96 -7.59 4.58
N ASP A 15 -10.53 -8.11 3.49
CA ASP A 15 -11.79 -8.86 3.52
C ASP A 15 -12.95 -8.09 4.18
N GLY A 16 -12.96 -6.76 4.02
CA GLY A 16 -13.97 -5.86 4.60
C GLY A 16 -13.66 -5.40 6.04
N GLU A 17 -12.68 -6.01 6.70
CA GLU A 17 -12.27 -5.68 8.06
C GLU A 17 -11.13 -4.66 8.06
N SER A 18 -11.20 -3.68 8.95
CA SER A 18 -10.15 -2.66 9.10
C SER A 18 -8.87 -3.29 9.66
N GLU A 19 -7.72 -2.97 9.06
CA GLU A 19 -6.41 -3.38 9.56
C GLU A 19 -5.73 -2.19 10.28
N PRO A 20 -5.03 -2.43 11.39
CA PRO A 20 -4.30 -1.38 12.07
C PRO A 20 -3.14 -0.87 11.21
N VAL A 21 -2.99 0.44 11.09
CA VAL A 21 -1.82 1.09 10.48
C VAL A 21 -0.96 1.64 11.60
N ARG A 22 0.31 1.22 11.66
CA ARG A 22 1.26 1.78 12.62
C ARG A 22 1.68 3.15 12.12
N ILE A 23 1.41 4.18 12.89
CA ILE A 23 1.93 5.53 12.70
C ILE A 23 2.74 5.82 13.95
N GLU A 24 4.01 6.16 13.76
CA GLU A 24 4.89 6.62 14.83
C GLU A 24 5.10 8.12 14.67
N GLU A 25 4.91 8.87 15.74
CA GLU A 25 5.01 10.33 15.71
C GLU A 25 5.96 10.78 16.83
N THR A 26 6.76 11.78 16.50
CA THR A 26 7.55 12.59 17.44
C THR A 26 7.10 14.05 17.30
N ASP A 27 7.60 14.94 18.16
CA ASP A 27 7.25 16.37 18.13
C ASP A 27 7.46 17.07 16.78
N THR A 28 8.29 16.50 15.89
CA THR A 28 8.65 17.13 14.61
C THR A 28 8.53 16.22 13.39
N THR A 29 8.25 14.93 13.58
CA THR A 29 8.24 13.95 12.49
C THR A 29 7.20 12.88 12.70
N PHE A 30 6.71 12.30 11.61
CA PHE A 30 5.90 11.08 11.65
C PHE A 30 6.46 10.05 10.66
N ALA A 31 6.23 8.78 10.95
CA ALA A 31 6.60 7.64 10.13
C ALA A 31 5.42 6.67 10.01
N ILE A 32 5.21 6.14 8.81
CA ILE A 32 4.22 5.10 8.55
C ILE A 32 4.93 3.76 8.53
N GLY A 33 4.45 2.80 9.33
CA GLY A 33 4.86 1.41 9.28
C GLY A 33 4.30 0.73 8.03
N TRP A 34 5.01 0.88 6.91
CA TRP A 34 4.64 0.29 5.63
C TRP A 34 4.67 -1.25 5.70
N LYS A 35 3.52 -1.90 5.50
CA LYS A 35 3.35 -3.36 5.64
C LYS A 35 3.62 -4.15 4.36
N GLY A 36 3.82 -3.44 3.25
CA GLY A 36 4.05 -4.08 1.97
C GLY A 36 4.60 -3.13 0.92
N ARG A 37 4.82 -3.70 -0.25
CA ARG A 37 5.17 -3.00 -1.48
C ARG A 37 4.03 -3.13 -2.48
N TYR A 38 3.92 -2.18 -3.39
CA TYR A 38 2.96 -2.30 -4.49
C TYR A 38 3.60 -2.07 -5.85
N ARG A 39 2.97 -2.63 -6.88
CA ARG A 39 3.27 -2.37 -8.29
C ARG A 39 1.96 -2.23 -9.05
N ILE A 40 2.00 -1.43 -10.11
CA ILE A 40 0.89 -1.30 -11.06
C ILE A 40 1.32 -2.00 -12.35
N GLU A 41 0.55 -2.99 -12.77
CA GLU A 41 0.78 -3.77 -13.98
C GLU A 41 -0.46 -3.66 -14.88
N GLY A 42 -0.52 -2.62 -15.70
CA GLY A 42 -1.70 -2.27 -16.49
C GLY A 42 -2.93 -2.05 -15.60
N PRO A 43 -4.02 -2.82 -15.76
CA PRO A 43 -5.22 -2.71 -14.93
C PRO A 43 -5.08 -3.35 -13.54
N ALA A 44 -3.94 -3.98 -13.24
CA ALA A 44 -3.72 -4.72 -12.00
C ALA A 44 -2.96 -3.89 -10.97
N PHE A 45 -3.51 -3.82 -9.76
CA PHE A 45 -2.78 -3.39 -8.57
C PHE A 45 -2.24 -4.63 -7.85
N VAL A 46 -0.92 -4.76 -7.79
CA VAL A 46 -0.25 -5.90 -7.17
C VAL A 46 0.32 -5.46 -5.83
N TYR A 47 -0.12 -6.10 -4.74
CA TYR A 47 0.40 -5.88 -3.39
C TYR A 47 1.23 -7.08 -2.95
N THR A 48 2.38 -6.84 -2.34
CA THR A 48 3.21 -7.85 -1.69
C THR A 48 3.35 -7.51 -0.22
N ASP A 49 2.89 -8.43 0.63
CA ASP A 49 2.98 -8.32 2.09
C ASP A 49 4.43 -8.61 2.55
N ASN A 50 5.03 -7.70 3.32
CA ASN A 50 6.44 -7.82 3.70
C ASN A 50 6.69 -8.97 4.67
N ASP A 51 5.74 -9.25 5.57
CA ASP A 51 5.92 -10.26 6.62
C ASP A 51 5.71 -11.67 6.08
N SER A 52 4.63 -11.88 5.32
CA SER A 52 4.26 -13.19 4.82
C SER A 52 4.82 -13.51 3.43
N GLY A 53 5.29 -12.51 2.68
CA GLY A 53 5.63 -12.63 1.26
C GLY A 53 4.43 -12.88 0.35
N ARG A 54 3.21 -12.89 0.89
CA ARG A 54 1.99 -13.16 0.12
C ARG A 54 1.77 -12.05 -0.91
N VAL A 55 1.53 -12.47 -2.15
CA VAL A 55 1.17 -11.59 -3.25
C VAL A 55 -0.34 -11.62 -3.47
N THR A 56 -0.95 -10.44 -3.56
CA THR A 56 -2.36 -10.27 -3.89
C THR A 56 -2.47 -9.38 -5.13
N THR A 57 -3.16 -9.86 -6.15
CA THR A 57 -3.50 -9.09 -7.35
C THR A 57 -4.93 -8.61 -7.25
N ILE A 58 -5.14 -7.30 -7.39
CA ILE A 58 -6.43 -6.64 -7.29
C ILE A 58 -6.77 -6.05 -8.66
N LEU A 59 -7.94 -6.41 -9.19
CA LEU A 59 -8.47 -5.90 -10.46
C LEU A 59 -9.66 -4.97 -10.19
N GLY A 60 -9.93 -4.05 -11.12
CA GLY A 60 -11.01 -3.07 -10.99
C GLY A 60 -10.68 -1.89 -10.07
N TYR A 61 -9.43 -1.82 -9.57
CA TYR A 61 -8.91 -0.64 -8.89
C TYR A 61 -8.54 0.43 -9.93
N PRO A 62 -8.69 1.74 -9.65
CA PRO A 62 -8.41 2.81 -10.60
C PRO A 62 -6.88 3.03 -10.78
N THR A 63 -6.19 2.05 -11.35
CA THR A 63 -4.72 2.08 -11.50
C THR A 63 -4.23 3.21 -12.38
N ASP A 64 -5.00 3.63 -13.38
CA ASP A 64 -4.67 4.75 -14.25
C ASP A 64 -4.57 6.09 -13.49
N GLN A 65 -5.36 6.26 -12.43
CA GLN A 65 -5.28 7.45 -11.58
C GLN A 65 -4.04 7.39 -10.68
N LEU A 66 -3.70 6.20 -10.17
CA LEU A 66 -2.54 6.00 -9.29
C LEU A 66 -1.21 6.09 -10.03
N ALA A 67 -1.18 5.72 -11.31
CA ALA A 67 0.01 5.83 -12.15
C ALA A 67 0.45 7.28 -12.40
N GLN A 68 -0.47 8.25 -12.27
CA GLN A 68 -0.20 9.68 -12.47
C GLN A 68 0.40 10.38 -11.24
N ILE A 69 0.39 9.72 -10.08
CA ILE A 69 0.81 10.30 -8.79
C ILE A 69 2.29 9.97 -8.48
N GLY A 70 2.94 9.14 -9.31
CA GLY A 70 4.30 8.65 -9.10
C GLY A 70 5.33 9.23 -10.07
#